data_AF-A0ABD0P916-F1
#
_entry.id   AF-A0ABD0P916-F1
#
_cell.length_a   1.000
_cell.length_b   1.000
_cell.length_c   1.000
_cell.angle_alpha   90.00
_cell.angle_beta   90.00
_cell.angle_gamma   90.00
#
_symmetry.space_group_name_H-M   'P 1'
#
loop_
_entity.id
_entity.type
_entity.pdbx_description
1 polymer ?
#
loop_
_entity_poly.entity_id
_entity_poly.type
_entity_poly.pdbx_seq_one_letter_code
_entity_poly.pdbx_strand_id
1 'polypeptide(L)'
;MAAEVTLFCFLCFEVREVSNKIMHSSSMTVLEDSAYSQMLVDWGQYIDHDISFTPQSSSQRAFSLGQDCLHTCINADPCFPMQ
;
A
#
# COMPACT_ATOMS: atom_id res chain seq x y z
N MET A 1 -20.24 -3.63 3.60
CA MET A 1 -18.90 -3.73 2.99
C MET A 1 -17.80 -3.95 4.05
N ALA A 2 -17.69 -3.15 5.11
CA ALA A 2 -16.70 -3.39 6.18
C ALA A 2 -16.86 -4.75 6.91
N ALA A 3 -18.09 -5.22 7.12
CA ALA A 3 -18.36 -6.45 7.86
C ALA A 3 -17.96 -7.75 7.12
N GLU A 4 -17.81 -7.73 5.79
CA GLU A 4 -17.42 -8.92 5.02
C GLU A 4 -15.89 -9.13 4.97
N VAL A 5 -15.11 -8.05 5.12
CA VAL A 5 -13.63 -8.12 5.17
C VAL A 5 -13.16 -8.75 6.48
N THR A 6 -13.91 -8.59 7.58
CA THR A 6 -13.53 -9.12 8.89
C THR A 6 -13.52 -10.65 8.95
N LEU A 7 -14.33 -11.35 8.15
CA LEU A 7 -14.47 -12.80 8.26
C LEU A 7 -13.30 -13.60 7.65
N PHE A 8 -12.51 -12.99 6.76
CA PHE A 8 -11.31 -13.61 6.15
C PHE A 8 -9.99 -13.28 6.89
N CYS A 9 -9.98 -12.39 7.87
CA CYS A 9 -8.75 -11.84 8.48
C CYS A 9 -8.19 -12.60 9.69
N PHE A 10 -8.63 -13.82 10.02
CA PHE A 10 -8.02 -14.61 11.11
C PHE A 10 -6.56 -15.06 10.83
N LEU A 11 -6.07 -14.90 9.59
CA LEU A 11 -4.69 -15.17 9.14
C LEU A 11 -3.98 -13.93 8.59
N CYS A 12 -4.54 -12.72 8.76
CA CYS A 12 -3.92 -11.52 8.19
C CYS A 12 -2.69 -11.15 9.03
N PHE A 13 -1.50 -11.35 8.46
CA PHE A 13 -0.25 -10.88 9.05
C PHE A 13 -0.14 -9.36 8.96
N GLU A 14 0.57 -8.74 9.91
CA GLU A 14 0.90 -7.32 9.83
C GLU A 14 1.75 -7.04 8.59
N VAL A 15 1.28 -6.15 7.73
CA VAL A 15 1.90 -5.89 6.41
C VAL A 15 3.35 -5.42 6.55
N ARG A 16 3.66 -4.66 7.61
CA ARG A 16 5.02 -4.21 7.90
C ARG A 16 5.90 -5.35 8.36
N GLU A 17 5.38 -6.26 9.19
CA GLU A 17 6.12 -7.43 9.66
C GLU A 17 6.47 -8.36 8.48
N VAL A 18 5.51 -8.63 7.59
CA VAL A 18 5.74 -9.42 6.37
C VAL A 18 6.81 -8.78 5.50
N SER A 19 6.72 -7.46 5.25
CA SER A 19 7.72 -6.72 4.48
C SER A 19 9.11 -6.83 5.11
N ASN A 20 9.21 -6.72 6.43
CA ASN A 20 10.48 -6.81 7.15
C ASN A 20 11.08 -8.22 7.16
N LYS A 21 10.25 -9.27 7.13
CA LYS A 21 10.73 -10.66 7.15
C LYS A 21 11.05 -11.23 5.78
N ILE A 22 10.32 -10.82 4.74
CA ILE A 22 10.40 -11.43 3.40
C ILE A 22 11.16 -10.53 2.42
N MET A 23 10.79 -9.25 2.35
CA MET A 23 11.29 -8.33 1.32
C MET A 23 12.53 -7.56 1.76
N HIS A 24 12.78 -7.45 3.06
CA HIS A 24 13.94 -6.76 3.58
C HIS A 24 15.23 -7.47 3.16
N SER A 25 15.93 -6.83 2.24
CA SER A 25 17.28 -7.20 1.82
C SER A 25 18.25 -6.12 2.30
N SER A 26 19.08 -6.44 3.29
CA SER A 26 20.13 -5.53 3.78
C SER A 26 21.43 -5.60 2.97
N SER A 27 21.57 -6.56 2.05
CA SER A 27 22.82 -6.74 1.29
C SER A 27 22.70 -7.53 -0.02
N MET A 28 21.52 -7.70 -0.60
CA MET A 28 21.45 -8.33 -1.93
C MET A 28 21.97 -7.32 -2.96
N THR A 29 23.05 -7.68 -3.64
CA THR A 29 23.45 -7.02 -4.88
C THR A 29 22.24 -7.02 -5.80
N VAL A 30 21.79 -5.84 -6.21
CA VAL A 30 20.73 -5.70 -7.22
C VAL A 30 21.22 -6.46 -8.46
N LEU A 31 20.47 -7.50 -8.82
CA LEU A 31 20.77 -8.28 -10.01
C LEU A 31 20.21 -7.53 -11.20
N GLU A 32 21.09 -7.06 -12.07
CA GLU A 32 20.70 -6.47 -13.34
C GLU A 32 20.08 -7.55 -14.25
N ASP A 33 18.94 -7.23 -14.84
CA ASP A 33 18.33 -8.07 -15.87
C ASP A 33 19.04 -7.82 -17.20
N SER A 34 19.68 -8.86 -17.74
CA SER A 34 20.42 -8.76 -19.01
C SER A 34 19.52 -8.85 -20.26
N ALA A 35 18.27 -9.30 -20.11
CA ALA A 35 17.33 -9.50 -21.22
C ALA A 35 16.43 -8.28 -21.43
N TYR A 36 16.12 -7.53 -20.37
CA TYR A 36 15.18 -6.42 -20.41
C TYR A 36 15.80 -5.14 -19.89
N SER A 37 15.52 -4.02 -20.57
CA SER A 37 15.92 -2.70 -20.09
C SER A 37 14.95 -2.19 -19.03
N GLN A 38 15.39 -1.19 -18.27
CA GLN A 38 14.56 -0.45 -17.31
C GLN A 38 13.27 0.11 -17.93
N MET A 39 13.23 0.33 -19.26
CA MET A 39 12.04 0.76 -19.97
C MET A 39 10.84 -0.18 -19.77
N LEU A 40 11.07 -1.48 -19.53
CA LEU A 40 9.98 -2.42 -19.26
C LEU A 40 9.22 -2.07 -17.96
N VAL A 41 9.95 -1.68 -16.92
CA VAL A 41 9.37 -1.26 -15.63
C VAL A 41 8.64 0.07 -15.80
N ASP A 42 9.28 1.03 -16.46
CA ASP A 42 8.73 2.38 -16.66
C ASP A 42 7.46 2.35 -17.53
N TRP A 43 7.45 1.55 -18.59
CA TRP A 43 6.28 1.37 -19.46
C TRP A 43 5.12 0.69 -18.73
N GLY A 44 5.42 -0.27 -17.84
CA GLY A 44 4.41 -0.91 -17.00
C GLY A 44 3.65 0.10 -16.13
N GLN A 45 4.38 1.04 -15.49
CA GLN A 45 3.76 2.13 -14.72
C GLN A 45 2.94 3.07 -15.62
N TYR A 46 3.47 3.42 -16.80
CA TYR A 46 2.74 4.28 -17.74
C TYR A 46 1.39 3.69 -18.14
N ILE A 47 1.36 2.39 -18.45
CA ILE A 47 0.12 1.70 -18.83
C ILE A 47 -0.82 1.53 -17.63
N ASP A 48 -0.32 1.22 -16.43
CA ASP A 48 -1.16 1.15 -15.23
C ASP A 48 -1.93 2.45 -15.01
N HIS A 49 -1.26 3.60 -15.18
CA HIS A 49 -1.86 4.91 -15.07
C HIS A 49 -2.89 5.25 -16.18
N ASP A 50 -2.82 4.60 -17.34
CA ASP A 50 -3.82 4.76 -18.42
C ASP A 50 -5.06 3.88 -18.17
N ILE A 51 -4.88 2.75 -17.46
CA ILE A 51 -5.95 1.78 -17.21
C ILE A 51 -6.70 2.08 -15.91
N SER A 52 -6.00 2.42 -14.83
CA SER A 52 -6.61 2.46 -13.50
C SER A 52 -6.09 3.59 -12.61
N PHE A 53 -6.99 4.12 -11.78
CA PHE A 53 -6.67 5.06 -10.72
C PHE A 53 -7.65 4.88 -9.56
N THR A 54 -7.13 4.58 -8.36
CA THR A 54 -7.94 4.45 -7.14
C THR A 54 -7.77 5.69 -6.26
N PRO A 55 -8.68 6.69 -6.34
CA PRO A 55 -8.58 7.90 -5.54
C PRO A 55 -8.69 7.58 -4.05
N GLN A 56 -7.82 8.20 -3.25
CA GLN A 56 -7.86 8.09 -1.79
C GLN A 56 -8.87 9.09 -1.22
N SER A 57 -9.59 8.68 -0.17
CA SER A 57 -10.48 9.58 0.58
C SER A 57 -9.67 10.68 1.28
N SER A 58 -10.03 11.93 1.06
CA SER A 58 -9.37 13.06 1.74
C SER A 58 -9.75 13.09 3.22
N SER A 59 -8.81 12.75 4.10
CA SER A 59 -9.05 12.68 5.55
C SER A 59 -9.52 14.03 6.15
N GLN A 60 -9.11 15.15 5.56
CA GLN A 60 -9.47 16.52 5.98
C GLN A 60 -10.81 17.04 5.45
N ARG A 61 -11.33 16.51 4.33
CA ARG A 61 -12.58 17.01 3.69
C ARG A 61 -13.75 16.04 3.74
N ALA A 62 -13.50 14.75 4.02
CA ALA A 62 -14.53 13.73 3.96
C ALA A 62 -15.39 13.62 5.25
N PHE A 63 -14.91 14.06 6.42
CA PHE A 63 -15.61 13.82 7.70
C PHE A 63 -15.51 14.97 8.71
N SER A 64 -16.52 15.06 9.58
CA SER A 64 -16.76 16.13 10.56
C SER A 64 -15.65 16.35 11.60
N LEU A 65 -14.72 15.40 11.75
CA LEU A 65 -13.62 15.45 12.72
C LEU A 65 -12.27 15.87 12.10
N GLY A 66 -12.18 16.02 10.78
CA GLY A 66 -10.97 16.53 10.11
C GLY A 66 -9.68 15.74 10.43
N GLN A 67 -9.81 14.45 10.74
CA GLN A 67 -8.68 13.64 11.21
C GLN A 67 -7.59 13.58 10.13
N ASP A 68 -6.35 13.93 10.49
CA ASP A 68 -5.22 13.82 9.57
C ASP A 68 -4.58 12.43 9.71
N CYS A 69 -4.79 11.54 8.72
CA CYS A 69 -4.23 10.19 8.73
C CYS A 69 -2.69 10.20 8.70
N LEU A 70 -2.04 11.31 8.32
CA LEU A 70 -0.58 11.44 8.37
C LEU A 70 -0.05 11.61 9.80
N HIS A 71 -0.91 12.02 10.74
CA HIS A 71 -0.54 12.38 12.10
C HIS A 71 -1.27 11.58 13.17
N THR A 72 -2.01 10.52 12.79
CA THR A 72 -2.67 9.61 13.74
C THR A 72 -2.37 8.16 13.42
N CYS A 73 -2.26 7.34 14.46
CA CYS A 73 -2.23 5.88 14.36
C CYS A 73 -3.58 5.24 14.74
N ILE A 74 -4.63 6.04 14.91
CA ILE A 74 -5.97 5.54 15.23
C ILE A 74 -6.56 4.90 13.97
N ASN A 75 -6.96 3.64 14.10
CA ASN A 75 -7.78 2.97 13.10
C ASN A 75 -9.23 3.47 13.23
N ALA A 76 -9.59 4.41 12.37
CA ALA A 76 -10.91 5.01 12.30
C ALA A 76 -11.12 5.54 10.88
N ASP A 77 -12.29 5.30 10.30
CA ASP A 77 -12.62 5.74 8.95
C ASP A 77 -12.30 7.24 8.74
N PRO A 78 -11.57 7.62 7.68
CA PRO A 78 -11.08 6.78 6.57
C PRO A 78 -9.65 6.19 6.77
N CYS A 79 -9.02 6.42 7.93
CA CYS A 79 -7.65 6.02 8.21
C CYS A 79 -7.54 4.52 8.50
N PHE A 80 -6.61 3.86 7.82
CA PHE A 80 -6.22 2.47 8.09
C PHE A 80 -4.68 2.39 8.22
N PRO A 81 -4.12 2.74 9.40
CA PRO A 81 -2.68 2.83 9.59
C PRO A 81 -2.03 1.44 9.68
N MET A 82 -0.87 1.28 9.03
CA MET A 82 0.00 0.11 9.20
C MET A 82 0.58 0.10 10.62
N GLN A 83 0.51 -1.05 11.31
CA GLN A 83 1.14 -1.24 12.63
C GLN A 83 2.58 -1.76 12.50
#